data_AF-X1ICK7-F1
#
_entry.id   AF-X1ICK7-F1
#
_cell.length_a   1.000
_cell.length_b   1.000
_cell.length_c   1.000
_cell.angle_alpha   90.00
_cell.angle_beta   90.00
_cell.angle_gamma   90.00
#
_symmetry.space_group_name_H-M   'P 1'
#
loop_
_entity.id
_entity.type
_entity.pdbx_description
1 polymer ?
#
loop_
_entity_poly.entity_id
_entity_poly.type
_entity_poly.pdbx_seq_one_letter_code
_entity_poly.pdbx_strand_id
1 'polypeptide(L)' 'EMYEKLSIIITSNKSFENWAEMMGDSVMTTALLDRLLHHARIFNLDGESYRIKNQKKEV' A
#
# COMPACT_ATOMS: atom_id res chain seq x y z
N GLU A 1 4.30 -18.53 7.27
CA GLU A 1 4.26 -19.20 5.96
C GLU A 1 3.11 -18.68 5.09
N MET A 2 3.16 -17.43 4.61
CA MET A 2 2.02 -16.83 3.88
C MET A 2 2.28 -16.66 2.38
N TYR A 3 3.53 -16.39 2.01
CA TYR A 3 3.94 -16.21 0.62
C TYR A 3 3.59 -17.43 -0.23
N GLU A 4 2.99 -17.20 -1.41
CA GLU A 4 2.48 -18.21 -2.36
C GLU A 4 1.39 -19.17 -1.82
N LYS A 5 0.95 -19.01 -0.58
CA LYS A 5 -0.08 -19.87 0.04
C LYS A 5 -1.41 -19.16 0.27
N LEU A 6 -1.39 -17.83 0.44
CA LEU A 6 -2.57 -17.02 0.78
C LEU A 6 -2.61 -15.73 -0.04
N SER A 7 -3.81 -15.31 -0.44
CA SER A 7 -4.03 -13.99 -1.04
C SER A 7 -4.09 -12.92 0.06
N ILE A 8 -3.39 -11.81 -0.16
CA ILE A 8 -3.32 -10.69 0.78
C ILE A 8 -3.70 -9.42 0.03
N ILE A 9 -4.60 -8.62 0.62
CA ILE A 9 -4.92 -7.27 0.15
C ILE A 9 -4.27 -6.28 1.12
N ILE A 10 -3.48 -5.36 0.58
CA ILE A 10 -2.82 -4.31 1.35
C ILE A 10 -3.21 -2.96 0.76
N THR A 11 -3.60 -2.02 1.62
CA THR A 11 -3.88 -0.63 1.26
C THR A 11 -2.87 0.28 1.94
N SER A 12 -2.25 1.20 1.20
CA SER A 12 -1.34 2.19 1.76
C SER A 12 -1.52 3.53 1.08
N ASN A 13 -1.35 4.60 1.87
CA ASN A 13 -1.29 5.98 1.37
C ASN A 13 0.15 6.45 1.13
N LYS A 14 1.13 5.54 1.18
CA LYS A 14 2.55 5.81 0.97
C LYS A 14 3.08 4.97 -0.19
N SER A 15 3.95 5.57 -1.01
CA SER A 15 4.70 4.86 -2.04
C SER A 15 5.67 3.85 -1.42
N PHE A 16 6.07 2.84 -2.20
CA PHE A 16 6.99 1.80 -1.74
C PHE A 16 8.36 2.34 -1.29
N GLU A 17 8.85 3.41 -1.91
CA GLU A 17 10.09 4.10 -1.50
C GLU A 17 9.98 4.63 -0.06
N ASN A 18 8.84 5.23 0.27
CA ASN A 18 8.58 5.75 1.61
C ASN A 18 8.36 4.65 2.66
N TRP A 19 8.11 3.41 2.25
CA TRP A 19 8.02 2.30 3.20
C TRP A 19 9.38 1.97 3.79
N ALA A 20 10.46 2.06 3.00
CA ALA A 20 11.81 1.79 3.50
C ALA A 20 12.21 2.79 4.59
N GLU A 21 11.86 4.07 4.41
CA GLU A 21 12.05 5.12 5.41
C GLU A 21 11.20 4.85 6.67
N MET A 22 9.92 4.50 6.49
CA MET A 22 9.00 4.21 7.61
C MET A 22 9.45 2.99 8.45
N MET A 23 9.96 1.96 7.80
CA MET A 23 10.37 0.71 8.45
C MET A 23 11.76 0.80 9.09
N GLY A 24 12.54 1.85 8.78
CA GLY A 24 13.88 2.07 9.34
C GLY A 24 14.96 1.09 8.85
N ASP A 25 14.61 0.14 7.98
CA ASP A 25 15.52 -0.83 7.38
C ASP A 25 15.14 -1.04 5.91
N SER A 26 15.93 -0.44 5.02
CA SER A 26 15.72 -0.51 3.58
C SER A 26 15.97 -1.91 3.01
N VAL A 27 16.89 -2.69 3.59
CA VAL A 27 17.22 -4.03 3.12
C VAL A 27 16.07 -4.99 3.42
N MET A 28 15.58 -4.97 4.66
CA MET A 28 14.42 -5.78 5.07
C MET A 28 13.16 -5.38 4.32
N THR A 29 12.94 -4.08 4.12
CA THR A 29 11.78 -3.60 3.36
C THR A 29 11.82 -4.03 1.90
N THR A 30 13.00 -3.96 1.26
CA THR A 30 13.15 -4.43 -0.12
C THR A 30 12.88 -5.93 -0.23
N ALA A 31 13.38 -6.74 0.70
CA ALA A 31 13.13 -8.18 0.72
C ALA A 31 11.66 -8.54 1.00
N LEU A 32 10.93 -7.71 1.74
CA LEU A 32 9.49 -7.85 1.93
C LEU A 32 8.72 -7.47 0.65
N LEU A 33 9.06 -6.33 0.04
CA LEU A 33 8.42 -5.85 -1.17
C LEU A 33 8.63 -6.82 -2.34
N ASP A 34 9.81 -7.41 -2.47
CA ASP A 34 10.10 -8.45 -3.47
C ASP A 34 9.07 -9.60 -3.39
N ARG A 35 8.83 -10.13 -2.19
CA ARG A 35 7.84 -11.20 -1.96
C ARG A 35 6.41 -10.73 -2.20
N LEU A 36 6.07 -9.51 -1.79
CA LEU A 36 4.71 -9.00 -1.98
C LEU A 36 4.41 -8.73 -3.46
N LEU A 37 5.37 -8.17 -4.19
CA LEU A 37 5.17 -7.68 -5.56
C LEU A 37 5.35 -8.75 -6.62
N HIS A 38 6.02 -9.87 -6.32
CA HIS A 38 6.26 -10.93 -7.31
C HIS A 38 4.98 -11.44 -8.00
N HIS A 39 3.86 -11.51 -7.28
CA HIS A 39 2.55 -11.89 -7.82
C HIS A 39 1.44 -10.86 -7.51
N ALA A 40 1.81 -9.60 -7.28
CA ALA A 40 0.83 -8.56 -6.97
C ALA A 40 0.21 -7.94 -8.22
N ARG A 41 -1.02 -7.46 -8.04
CA ARG A 41 -1.63 -6.44 -8.89
C ARG A 41 -1.68 -5.13 -8.14
N ILE A 42 -1.03 -4.11 -8.66
CA ILE A 42 -0.96 -2.78 -8.04
C ILE A 42 -2.12 -1.93 -8.57
N PHE A 43 -2.86 -1.30 -7.66
CA PHE A 43 -3.90 -0.33 -7.97
C PHE A 43 -3.51 1.02 -7.37
N ASN A 44 -3.11 1.96 -8.23
CA ASN A 44 -2.89 3.34 -7.82
C ASN A 44 -4.24 4.06 -7.82
N LEU A 45 -4.60 4.63 -6.66
CA LEU A 45 -5.88 5.29 -6.43
C LEU A 45 -5.64 6.79 -6.28
N ASP A 46 -6.26 7.56 -7.16
CA ASP A 46 -6.19 9.02 -7.17
C ASP A 46 -7.60 9.63 -7.07
N GLY A 47 -7.68 10.89 -6.68
CA GLY A 47 -8.91 11.67 -6.62
C GLY A 47 -9.20 12.28 -5.25
N GLU A 48 -10.32 13.01 -5.17
CA GLU A 48 -10.71 13.67 -3.93
C GLU A 48 -11.15 12.67 -2.85
N SER A 49 -10.82 12.98 -1.59
CA SER A 49 -11.28 12.20 -0.45
C SER A 49 -12.80 12.13 -0.40
N TYR A 50 -13.33 10.90 -0.39
CA TYR A 50 -14.76 10.67 -0.26
C TYR A 50 -15.34 11.28 1.02
N ARG A 51 -14.53 11.35 2.10
CA ARG A 51 -14.91 11.98 3.37
C ARG A 51 -15.19 13.48 3.19
N ILE A 52 -14.35 14.17 2.42
CA ILE A 52 -14.52 15.61 2.14
C ILE A 52 -15.71 15.83 1.20
N LYS A 53 -15.86 14.97 0.19
CA LYS A 53 -16.99 15.05 -0.75
C LYS A 53 -18.35 14.91 -0.04
N ASN A 54 -18.44 14.03 0.96
CA ASN A 54 -19.66 13.90 1.76
C ASN A 54 -19.92 15.11 2.65
N GLN A 55 -18.88 15.66 3.30
CA GLN A 55 -19.02 16.90 4.08
C GLN A 55 -19.53 18.07 3.24
N LYS A 56 -19.06 18.23 1.99
CA LYS A 56 -19.54 19.28 1.07
C LYS A 56 -20.98 19.07 0.58
N LYS A 57 -21.54 17.87 0.71
CA LYS A 57 -22.92 17.56 0.28
C LYS A 57 -23.96 17.78 1.38
N GLU A 58 -23.54 17.74 2.63
CA GLU A 58 -24.41 17.96 3.81
C GLU A 58 -24.48 19.44 4.22
N VAL A 59 -23.72 20.31 3.54
CA VAL A 59 -23.75 21.78 3.66
C VAL A 59 -24.47 22.35 2.45
#